data_AF-A0A410PLI0-F1
#
_entry.id   AF-A0A410PLI0-F1
#
_cell.length_a   1.000
_cell.length_b   1.000
_cell.length_c   1.000
_cell.angle_alpha   90.00
_cell.angle_beta   90.00
_cell.angle_gamma   90.00
#
_symmetry.space_group_name_H-M   'P 1'
#
loop_
_entity.id
_entity.type
_entity.pdbx_description
1 polymer ?
#
loop_
_entity_poly.entity_id
_entity_poly.type
_entity_poly.pdbx_seq_one_letter_code
_entity_poly.pdbx_strand_id
1 'polypeptide(L)'
;MGSKEIQPNPKLTMSSSEKAGTSRSQASSSITDSQPTLDEQINKLNSALVEINSIKNQLTQLPLNPLQLNYFNNNVNPLLITLNNISAASFNLSGSINTLTNSIIVHGKESKLRDTIHLIYKLNEECEDIYEILERRIDTLLHFEAKK
;
A
#
# COMPACT_ATOMS: atom_id res chain seq x y z
N MET A 1 35.46 -31.53 -26.79
CA MET A 1 34.41 -31.68 -25.75
C MET A 1 33.19 -30.97 -26.30
N GLY A 2 32.29 -31.59 -27.06
CA GLY A 2 31.56 -32.84 -26.79
C GLY A 2 30.44 -32.50 -25.78
N SER A 3 29.15 -32.60 -26.05
CA SER A 3 28.33 -33.06 -27.19
C SER A 3 26.96 -32.33 -27.05
N LYS A 4 26.23 -31.86 -28.07
CA LYS A 4 25.39 -32.62 -29.03
C LYS A 4 24.62 -33.74 -28.31
N GLU A 5 23.29 -33.82 -28.28
CA GLU A 5 22.35 -33.96 -29.40
C GLU A 5 20.95 -34.23 -28.78
N ILE A 6 19.87 -33.68 -29.35
CA ILE A 6 18.80 -34.42 -30.10
C ILE A 6 17.53 -34.72 -29.28
N GLN A 7 16.43 -34.10 -29.71
CA GLN A 7 15.10 -34.74 -29.66
C GLN A 7 15.04 -35.85 -30.72
N PRO A 8 14.23 -36.89 -30.50
CA PRO A 8 13.19 -37.11 -31.50
C PRO A 8 11.82 -37.52 -30.94
N ASN A 9 10.84 -37.21 -31.78
CA ASN A 9 9.42 -37.55 -31.78
C ASN A 9 9.23 -39.05 -32.23
N PRO A 10 8.05 -39.47 -32.74
CA PRO A 10 6.88 -40.11 -32.10
C PRO A 10 6.71 -41.64 -32.42
N LYS A 11 5.55 -42.19 -31.98
CA LYS A 11 4.73 -43.25 -32.61
C LYS A 11 4.95 -44.75 -32.30
N LEU A 12 3.78 -45.38 -32.10
CA LEU A 12 3.34 -46.73 -32.52
C LEU A 12 3.51 -47.92 -31.56
N THR A 13 2.39 -48.18 -30.89
CA THR A 13 1.87 -49.45 -30.38
C THR A 13 1.54 -50.45 -31.51
N MET A 14 1.89 -51.72 -31.34
CA MET A 14 1.37 -52.97 -31.94
C MET A 14 1.84 -54.10 -31.00
N SER A 15 1.18 -55.23 -30.70
CA SER A 15 -0.16 -55.82 -30.79
C SER A 15 -0.05 -57.22 -30.15
N SER A 16 -1.17 -57.78 -29.68
CA SER A 16 -1.45 -59.20 -29.35
C SER A 16 -1.11 -59.63 -27.91
N SER A 17 -1.98 -60.31 -27.13
CA SER A 17 -3.10 -61.19 -27.50
C SER A 17 -4.00 -61.53 -26.29
N GLU A 18 -5.30 -61.74 -26.54
CA GLU A 18 -6.28 -62.65 -25.86
C GLU A 18 -6.61 -62.46 -24.35
N LYS A 19 -7.83 -62.62 -23.81
CA LYS A 19 -9.06 -63.32 -24.23
C LYS A 19 -10.27 -62.83 -23.40
N ALA A 20 -11.47 -63.10 -23.93
CA ALA A 20 -12.79 -62.70 -23.46
C ALA A 20 -13.24 -63.28 -22.10
N GLY A 21 -14.20 -62.59 -21.46
CA GLY A 21 -14.94 -63.11 -20.32
C GLY A 21 -15.94 -62.10 -19.73
N THR A 22 -17.01 -61.78 -20.46
CA THR A 22 -18.20 -61.12 -19.90
C THR A 22 -19.02 -62.13 -19.11
N SER A 23 -19.26 -61.87 -17.83
CA SER A 23 -20.52 -62.25 -17.16
C SER A 23 -20.80 -61.33 -15.98
N ARG A 24 -22.05 -60.86 -15.98
CA ARG A 24 -22.66 -59.77 -15.23
C ARG A 24 -23.30 -60.31 -13.96
N SER A 25 -23.08 -59.65 -12.82
CA SER A 25 -23.93 -59.57 -11.61
C SER A 25 -23.09 -58.95 -10.50
N GLN A 26 -23.48 -57.96 -9.71
CA GLN A 26 -24.75 -57.29 -9.46
C GLN A 26 -24.41 -55.84 -9.09
N ALA A 27 -25.26 -54.91 -9.53
CA ALA A 27 -25.30 -53.58 -8.95
C ALA A 27 -25.67 -53.71 -7.46
N SER A 28 -24.77 -53.31 -6.58
CA SER A 28 -25.14 -52.74 -5.29
C SER A 28 -24.63 -51.32 -5.31
N SER A 29 -25.47 -50.42 -5.82
CA SER A 29 -25.38 -48.99 -5.54
C SER A 29 -25.69 -48.79 -4.07
N SER A 30 -24.68 -48.98 -3.21
CA SER A 30 -24.71 -48.42 -1.87
C SER A 30 -24.51 -46.91 -2.04
N ILE A 31 -25.62 -46.19 -2.10
CA ILE A 31 -25.67 -44.79 -1.69
C ILE A 31 -25.40 -44.85 -0.18
N THR A 32 -24.13 -44.94 0.19
CA THR A 32 -23.72 -44.48 1.51
C THR A 32 -23.78 -42.98 1.42
N ASP A 33 -24.81 -42.38 2.00
CA ASP A 33 -24.66 -41.10 2.69
C ASP A 33 -23.58 -41.32 3.75
N SER A 34 -22.32 -41.37 3.30
CA SER A 34 -21.15 -41.51 4.15
C SER A 34 -21.10 -40.23 4.94
N GLN A 35 -21.63 -40.28 6.17
CA GLN A 35 -21.43 -39.22 7.14
C GLN A 35 -19.93 -38.94 7.17
N PRO A 36 -19.51 -37.67 6.98
CA PRO A 36 -18.11 -37.34 6.94
C PRO A 36 -17.47 -37.84 8.23
N THR A 37 -16.35 -38.54 8.08
CA THR A 37 -15.60 -39.06 9.22
C THR A 37 -15.23 -37.91 10.17
N LEU A 38 -15.06 -38.21 11.46
CA LEU A 38 -14.70 -37.19 12.44
C LEU A 38 -13.44 -36.41 12.00
N ASP A 39 -12.48 -37.11 11.39
CA ASP A 39 -11.25 -36.51 10.85
C ASP A 39 -11.53 -35.56 9.68
N GLU A 40 -12.45 -35.91 8.77
CA GLU A 40 -12.89 -35.00 7.69
C GLU A 40 -13.58 -33.75 8.24
N GLN A 41 -14.38 -33.89 9.30
CA GLN A 41 -15.02 -32.76 9.96
C GLN A 41 -14.01 -31.86 10.68
N ILE A 42 -13.02 -32.44 11.37
CA ILE A 42 -11.92 -31.71 12.00
C ILE A 42 -11.07 -30.98 10.95
N ASN A 43 -10.76 -31.63 9.84
CA ASN A 43 -10.00 -31.03 8.74
C ASN A 43 -10.77 -29.88 8.08
N LYS A 44 -12.08 -30.03 7.91
CA LYS A 44 -12.96 -28.96 7.41
C LYS A 44 -13.04 -27.79 8.39
N LEU A 45 -13.13 -28.05 9.69
CA LEU A 45 -13.09 -27.02 10.74
C LEU A 45 -11.76 -26.27 10.71
N ASN A 46 -10.63 -26.97 10.65
CA ASN A 46 -9.30 -26.36 10.58
C ASN A 46 -9.15 -25.49 9.33
N SER A 47 -9.63 -25.97 8.18
CA SER A 47 -9.60 -25.21 6.92
C SER A 47 -10.44 -23.93 7.04
N ALA A 48 -11.64 -24.01 7.62
CA ALA A 48 -12.48 -22.84 7.87
C ALA A 48 -11.82 -21.86 8.85
N LEU A 49 -11.11 -22.35 9.86
CA LEU A 49 -10.39 -21.52 10.84
C LEU A 49 -9.21 -20.77 10.19
N VAL A 50 -8.51 -21.42 9.26
CA VAL A 50 -7.47 -20.78 8.44
C VAL A 50 -8.07 -19.71 7.54
N GLU A 51 -9.20 -19.99 6.88
CA GLU A 51 -9.91 -18.99 6.07
C GLU A 51 -10.38 -17.79 6.90
N ILE A 52 -10.98 -18.02 8.08
CA ILE A 52 -11.41 -16.95 8.98
C ILE A 52 -10.22 -16.09 9.41
N ASN A 53 -9.09 -16.71 9.76
CA ASN A 53 -7.88 -15.97 10.12
C ASN A 53 -7.28 -15.21 8.93
N SER A 54 -7.36 -15.76 7.72
CA SER A 54 -6.97 -15.08 6.48
C SER A 54 -7.86 -13.85 6.22
N ILE A 55 -9.18 -14.00 6.35
CA ILE A 55 -10.15 -12.90 6.23
C ILE A 55 -9.89 -11.85 7.29
N LYS A 56 -9.63 -12.24 8.54
CA LYS A 56 -9.27 -11.32 9.63
C LYS A 56 -8.01 -10.53 9.28
N ASN A 57 -6.96 -11.19 8.79
CA ASN A 57 -5.74 -10.51 8.36
C ASN A 57 -6.00 -9.54 7.18
N GLN A 58 -6.80 -9.95 6.20
CA GLN A 58 -7.18 -9.08 5.08
C GLN A 58 -8.02 -7.89 5.56
N LEU A 59 -8.93 -8.09 6.51
CA LEU A 59 -9.73 -7.03 7.11
C LEU A 59 -8.86 -6.03 7.89
N THR A 60 -7.81 -6.49 8.56
CA THR A 60 -6.83 -5.60 9.22
C THR A 60 -5.95 -4.84 8.23
N GLN A 61 -5.82 -5.31 7.00
CA GLN A 61 -5.08 -4.64 5.93
C GLN A 61 -5.97 -3.71 5.09
N LEU A 62 -7.29 -3.85 5.17
CA LEU A 62 -8.20 -2.92 4.52
C LEU A 62 -8.05 -1.54 5.16
N PRO A 63 -7.80 -0.47 4.38
CA PRO A 63 -7.88 0.88 4.93
C PRO A 63 -9.30 1.07 5.46
N LEU A 64 -9.44 1.18 6.78
CA LEU A 64 -10.72 1.27 7.51
C LEU A 64 -11.62 2.42 7.04
N ASN A 65 -11.07 3.34 6.24
CA ASN A 65 -11.78 4.39 5.53
C ASN A 65 -11.03 4.83 4.26
N PRO A 66 -11.23 4.15 3.09
CA PRO A 66 -10.51 4.48 1.86
C PRO A 66 -10.84 5.90 1.37
N LEU A 67 -12.04 6.40 1.68
CA LEU A 67 -12.46 7.75 1.31
C LEU A 67 -11.71 8.83 2.12
N GLN A 68 -11.58 8.62 3.43
CA GLN A 68 -10.81 9.52 4.31
C GLN A 68 -9.32 9.49 3.96
N LEU A 69 -8.76 8.30 3.67
CA LEU A 69 -7.37 8.17 3.22
C LEU A 69 -7.15 8.90 1.89
N ASN A 70 -8.07 8.75 0.94
CA ASN A 70 -7.99 9.45 -0.35
C ASN A 70 -8.15 10.97 -0.18
N TYR A 71 -9.01 11.42 0.72
CA TYR A 71 -9.14 12.84 1.05
C TYR A 71 -7.84 13.38 1.67
N PHE A 72 -7.26 12.68 2.64
CA PHE A 72 -5.99 13.06 3.26
C PHE A 72 -4.88 13.17 2.21
N ASN A 73 -4.69 12.14 1.39
CA ASN A 73 -3.61 12.08 0.41
C ASN A 73 -3.69 13.17 -0.67
N ASN A 74 -4.91 13.57 -1.08
CA ASN A 74 -5.08 14.57 -2.13
C ASN A 74 -5.28 15.99 -1.62
N ASN A 75 -5.83 16.17 -0.42
CA ASN A 75 -6.24 17.48 0.07
C ASN A 75 -5.43 17.99 1.26
N VAL A 76 -4.96 17.10 2.14
CA VAL A 76 -4.23 17.50 3.35
C VAL A 76 -2.72 17.38 3.12
N ASN A 77 -2.28 16.22 2.64
CA ASN A 77 -0.87 15.90 2.49
C ASN A 77 -0.10 16.87 1.56
N PRO A 78 -0.64 17.30 0.38
CA PRO A 78 0.09 18.23 -0.47
C PRO A 78 0.28 19.60 0.18
N LEU A 79 -0.72 20.09 0.92
CA LEU A 79 -0.64 21.36 1.64
C LEU A 79 0.35 21.27 2.79
N LEU A 80 0.32 20.18 3.56
CA LEU A 80 1.27 19.94 4.64
C LEU A 80 2.72 19.88 4.12
N ILE A 81 2.95 19.16 3.01
CA ILE A 81 4.28 19.09 2.37
C ILE A 81 4.73 20.48 1.91
N THR A 82 3.82 21.25 1.31
CA THR A 82 4.12 22.60 0.82
C THR A 82 4.48 23.54 1.98
N LEU A 83 3.67 23.55 3.03
CA LEU A 83 3.91 24.33 4.24
C LEU A 83 5.26 23.99 4.88
N ASN A 84 5.58 22.70 4.99
CA ASN A 84 6.84 22.23 5.54
C ASN A 84 8.04 22.70 4.70
N ASN A 85 7.93 22.61 3.38
CA ASN A 85 9.00 23.05 2.47
C ASN A 85 9.23 24.56 2.52
N ILE A 86 8.16 25.37 2.53
CA ILE A 86 8.26 26.84 2.61
C ILE A 86 8.82 27.26 3.97
N SER A 87 8.33 26.66 5.06
CA SER A 87 8.81 26.92 6.42
C SER A 87 10.29 26.57 6.57
N ALA A 88 10.72 25.43 6.04
CA ALA A 88 12.13 25.04 6.04
C ALA A 88 12.99 26.00 5.21
N ALA A 89 12.51 26.45 4.05
CA ALA A 89 13.21 27.45 3.24
C ALA A 89 13.37 28.78 3.99
N SER A 90 12.30 29.28 4.59
CA SER A 90 12.30 30.51 5.41
C SER A 90 13.30 30.40 6.57
N PHE A 91 13.28 29.29 7.30
CA PHE A 91 14.20 29.02 8.40
C PHE A 91 15.67 29.01 7.95
N ASN A 92 15.99 28.29 6.87
CA ASN A 92 17.34 28.21 6.33
C ASN A 92 17.86 29.55 5.80
N LEU A 93 17.01 30.34 5.14
CA LEU A 93 17.34 31.70 4.72
C LEU A 93 17.61 32.61 5.92
N SER A 94 16.78 32.54 6.96
CA SER A 94 16.95 33.31 8.19
C SER A 94 18.29 33.00 8.88
N GLY A 95 18.63 31.71 9.01
CA GLY A 95 19.93 31.29 9.55
C GLY A 95 21.12 31.77 8.71
N SER A 96 20.97 31.74 7.38
CA SER A 96 22.00 32.23 6.45
C SER A 96 22.21 33.75 6.58
N ILE A 97 21.12 34.52 6.61
CA ILE A 97 21.18 35.99 6.78
C ILE A 97 21.81 36.35 8.12
N ASN A 98 21.41 35.68 9.20
CA ASN A 98 21.98 35.93 10.52
C ASN A 98 23.50 35.70 10.51
N THR A 99 23.97 34.65 9.82
CA THR A 99 25.41 34.37 9.68
C THR A 99 26.12 35.46 8.86
N LEU A 100 25.54 35.84 7.72
CA LEU A 100 26.15 36.81 6.80
C LEU A 100 26.15 38.23 7.36
N THR A 101 25.09 38.64 8.05
CA THR A 101 24.97 39.98 8.65
C THR A 101 25.99 40.20 9.77
N ASN A 102 26.36 39.13 10.47
CA ASN A 102 27.37 39.15 11.54
C ASN A 102 28.81 38.93 11.01
N SER A 103 28.99 38.72 9.70
CA SER A 103 30.31 38.53 9.10
C SER A 103 31.05 39.85 8.94
N ILE A 104 32.38 39.82 9.12
CA ILE A 104 33.26 40.98 8.91
C ILE A 104 33.43 41.28 7.40
N ILE A 105 33.15 40.30 6.54
CA ILE A 105 33.39 40.38 5.09
C ILE A 105 32.18 41.00 4.36
N VAL A 106 30.97 40.66 4.78
CA VAL A 106 29.73 41.10 4.13
C VAL A 106 29.19 42.31 4.87
N HIS A 107 28.97 43.40 4.16
CA HIS A 107 28.40 44.59 4.76
C HIS A 107 26.91 44.36 5.04
N GLY A 108 26.48 44.48 6.30
CA GLY A 108 25.07 44.26 6.70
C GLY A 108 24.04 45.16 6.01
N LYS A 109 24.47 46.20 5.27
CA LYS A 109 23.62 47.08 4.45
C LYS A 109 23.52 46.65 2.98
N GLU A 110 24.06 45.49 2.60
CA GLU A 110 23.92 44.99 1.24
C GLU A 110 22.44 44.79 0.88
N SER A 111 22.05 45.31 -0.29
CA SER A 111 20.66 45.24 -0.77
C SER A 111 20.16 43.80 -0.84
N LYS A 112 21.01 42.85 -1.21
CA LYS A 112 20.67 41.41 -1.28
C LYS A 112 20.26 40.83 0.07
N LEU A 113 20.90 41.24 1.16
CA LEU A 113 20.51 40.79 2.51
C LEU A 113 19.12 41.33 2.85
N ARG A 114 18.88 42.61 2.60
CA ARG A 114 17.56 43.23 2.81
C ARG A 114 16.48 42.58 1.96
N ASP A 115 16.75 42.33 0.68
CA ASP A 115 15.81 41.68 -0.23
C ASP A 115 15.47 40.26 0.24
N THR A 116 16.46 39.53 0.78
CA THR A 116 16.25 38.20 1.35
C THR A 116 15.45 38.25 2.65
N ILE A 117 15.65 39.28 3.49
CA ILE A 117 14.82 39.52 4.69
C ILE A 117 13.35 39.75 4.29
N HIS A 118 13.10 40.57 3.28
CA HIS A 118 11.75 40.78 2.76
C HIS A 118 11.14 39.50 2.18
N LEU A 119 11.94 38.68 1.49
CA LEU A 119 11.51 37.37 1.01
C LEU A 119 11.11 36.45 2.17
N ILE A 120 11.87 36.41 3.27
CA ILE A 120 11.53 35.63 4.46
C ILE A 120 10.16 36.04 5.01
N TYR A 121 9.90 37.36 5.14
CA TYR A 121 8.59 37.84 5.60
C TYR A 121 7.47 37.38 4.67
N LYS A 122 7.67 37.49 3.36
CA LYS A 122 6.68 37.00 2.39
C LYS A 122 6.45 35.49 2.49
N LEU A 123 7.51 34.69 2.66
CA LEU A 123 7.37 33.24 2.84
C LEU A 123 6.59 32.90 4.11
N ASN A 124 6.78 33.67 5.18
CA ASN A 124 6.03 33.48 6.43
C ASN A 124 4.54 33.85 6.28
N GLU A 125 4.23 34.91 5.52
CA GLU A 125 2.83 35.25 5.18
C GLU A 125 2.18 34.11 4.39
N GLU A 126 2.85 33.58 3.36
CA GLU A 126 2.33 32.45 2.58
C GLU A 126 2.18 31.16 3.42
N CYS A 127 3.05 30.95 4.41
CA CYS A 127 2.89 29.86 5.38
C CYS A 127 1.60 29.99 6.19
N GLU A 128 1.24 31.21 6.61
CA GLU A 128 0.01 31.47 7.36
C GLU A 128 -1.22 31.18 6.50
N ASP A 129 -1.24 31.67 5.26
CA ASP A 129 -2.33 31.41 4.31
C ASP A 129 -2.54 29.91 4.06
N ILE A 130 -1.44 29.15 3.92
CA ILE A 130 -1.50 27.69 3.74
C ILE A 130 -1.97 27.01 5.04
N TYR A 131 -1.51 27.48 6.19
CA TYR A 131 -1.88 26.95 7.49
C TYR A 131 -3.39 27.09 7.75
N GLU A 132 -3.98 28.25 7.48
CA GLU A 132 -5.43 28.46 7.62
C GLU A 132 -6.25 27.48 6.76
N ILE A 133 -5.82 27.23 5.52
CA ILE A 133 -6.51 26.29 4.63
C ILE A 133 -6.33 24.86 5.13
N LEU A 134 -5.13 24.52 5.61
CA LEU A 134 -4.80 23.21 6.12
C LEU A 134 -5.62 22.90 7.38
N GLU A 135 -5.75 23.85 8.31
CA GLU A 135 -6.58 23.74 9.51
C GLU A 135 -8.02 23.36 9.16
N ARG A 136 -8.67 24.11 8.26
CA ARG A 136 -10.05 23.81 7.81
C ARG A 136 -10.20 22.42 7.19
N ARG A 137 -9.18 21.94 6.46
CA ARG A 137 -9.19 20.61 5.84
C ARG A 137 -8.96 19.50 6.85
N ILE A 138 -8.14 19.73 7.87
CA ILE A 138 -7.95 18.81 8.99
C ILE A 138 -9.23 18.72 9.82
N ASP A 139 -9.88 19.85 10.12
CA ASP A 139 -11.17 19.84 10.83
C ASP A 139 -12.24 19.05 10.07
N THR A 140 -12.29 19.22 8.75
CA THR A 140 -13.17 18.42 7.88
C THR A 140 -12.85 16.93 8.00
N LEU A 141 -11.56 16.55 7.98
CA LEU A 141 -11.10 15.17 8.11
C LEU A 141 -11.46 14.57 9.49
N LEU A 142 -11.36 15.35 10.57
CA LEU A 142 -11.70 14.90 11.92
C LEU A 142 -13.22 14.74 12.10
N HIS A 143 -14.02 15.64 11.51
CA HIS A 143 -15.47 15.51 11.51
C HIS A 143 -16.00 14.36 10.65
N PHE A 144 -15.21 13.80 9.72
CA PHE A 144 -15.54 12.55 9.04
C PHE A 144 -15.64 11.36 10.02
N GLU A 145 -14.92 11.39 11.15
CA GLU A 145 -14.94 10.29 12.12
C GLU A 145 -16.16 10.33 13.05
N ALA A 146 -16.73 11.51 13.30
CA ALA A 146 -17.85 11.73 14.23
C ALA A 146 -19.24 11.29 13.68
N LYS A 147 -19.31 10.78 12.45
CA LYS A 147 -20.56 10.30 11.80
C LYS A 147 -20.74 8.78 11.82
N LYS A 148 -19.90 8.02 12.54
CA LYS A 148 -20.11 6.59 12.82
C LYS A 148 -20.73 6.40 14.19
#